data_AF-A0A7W1VQ56-F1
#
_entry.id   AF-A0A7W1VQ56-F1
#
_cell.length_a   1.000
_cell.length_b   1.000
_cell.length_c   1.000
_cell.angle_alpha   90.00
_cell.angle_beta   90.00
_cell.angle_gamma   90.00
#
_symmetry.space_group_name_H-M   'P 1'
#
loop_
_entity.id
_entity.type
_entity.pdbx_description
1 polymer ?
#
loop_
_entity_poly.entity_id
_entity_poly.type
_entity_poly.pdbx_seq_one_letter_code
_entity_poly.pdbx_strand_id
1 'polypeptide(L)'
;MKRVLQGLALFIGIAAVVLWIGTGANRGWTKTSREVRTLDEITEIEGIDYEKAFLPGVDFLGSALLGAGILAGVSFFVRNKQK
;
A
#
# COMPACT_ATOMS: atom_id res chain seq x y z
N MET A 1 5.35 -10.39 -24.35
CA MET A 1 4.35 -9.64 -23.55
C MET A 1 4.00 -10.32 -22.23
N LYS A 2 3.68 -11.62 -22.22
CA LYS A 2 3.37 -12.38 -20.99
C LYS A 2 4.39 -12.20 -19.85
N ARG A 3 5.69 -12.35 -20.14
CA ARG A 3 6.77 -12.21 -19.14
C ARG A 3 6.88 -10.79 -18.55
N VAL A 4 6.59 -9.77 -19.36
CA VAL A 4 6.59 -8.37 -18.93
C VAL A 4 5.43 -8.12 -17.96
N LEU A 5 4.23 -8.60 -18.30
CA LEU A 5 3.05 -8.52 -17.42
C LEU A 5 3.26 -9.25 -16.09
N GLN A 6 3.87 -10.44 -16.13
CA GLN A 6 4.21 -11.20 -14.93
C GLN A 6 5.26 -10.49 -14.06
N GLY A 7 6.31 -9.95 -14.69
CA GLY A 7 7.32 -9.16 -13.99
C GLY A 7 6.74 -7.91 -13.33
N LEU A 8 5.86 -7.20 -14.05
CA LEU A 8 5.17 -6.03 -13.52
C LEU A 8 4.23 -6.39 -12.37
N ALA A 9 3.46 -7.47 -12.49
CA ALA A 9 2.58 -7.96 -11.42
C ALA A 9 3.38 -8.29 -10.16
N LEU A 10 4.49 -9.00 -10.31
CA LEU A 10 5.38 -9.34 -9.20
C LEU A 10 5.98 -8.09 -8.55
N PHE A 11 6.45 -7.15 -9.36
CA PHE A 11 7.01 -5.89 -8.89
C PHE A 11 5.99 -5.07 -8.09
N ILE A 12 4.76 -4.92 -8.61
CA ILE A 12 3.67 -4.21 -7.92
C ILE A 12 3.36 -4.88 -6.58
N GLY A 13 3.24 -6.22 -6.56
CA GLY A 13 2.94 -6.96 -5.34
C GLY A 13 4.03 -6.78 -4.27
N ILE A 14 5.31 -6.90 -4.66
CA ILE A 14 6.44 -6.70 -3.75
C ILE A 14 6.49 -5.25 -3.25
N ALA A 15 6.36 -4.27 -4.15
CA ALA A 15 6.38 -2.86 -3.79
C ALA A 15 5.25 -2.51 -2.81
N ALA A 16 4.04 -3.03 -3.02
CA ALA A 16 2.92 -2.83 -2.10
C ALA A 16 3.19 -3.41 -0.70
N VAL A 17 3.75 -4.62 -0.62
CA VAL A 17 4.11 -5.25 0.66
C VAL A 17 5.21 -4.45 1.36
N VAL A 18 6.26 -4.05 0.64
CA VAL A 18 7.38 -3.27 1.21
C VAL A 18 6.89 -1.91 1.73
N LEU A 19 6.05 -1.21 0.97
CA LEU A 19 5.47 0.06 1.41
C LEU A 19 4.59 -0.13 2.65
N TRP A 20 3.72 -1.14 2.66
CA TRP A 20 2.84 -1.41 3.80
C TRP A 20 3.64 -1.67 5.08
N ILE A 21 4.67 -2.51 5.01
CA ILE A 21 5.59 -2.77 6.13
C ILE A 21 6.33 -1.49 6.54
N GLY A 22 6.90 -0.75 5.58
CA GLY A 22 7.69 0.45 5.83
C GLY A 22 6.90 1.59 6.48
N THR A 23 5.59 1.68 6.22
CA THR A 23 4.70 2.68 6.84
C THR A 23 4.10 2.25 8.19
N GLY A 24 4.53 1.11 8.73
CA GLY A 24 4.11 0.65 10.06
C GLY A 24 3.14 -0.52 10.08
N ALA A 25 2.93 -1.22 8.95
CA ALA A 25 2.11 -2.42 8.85
C ALA A 25 0.71 -2.23 9.46
N ASN A 26 0.06 -1.12 9.11
CA ASN A 26 -1.26 -0.79 9.65
C ASN A 26 -2.28 -1.90 9.29
N ARG A 27 -2.73 -2.62 10.31
CA ARG A 27 -3.70 -3.73 10.18
C ARG A 27 -5.15 -3.24 10.06
N GLY A 28 -5.38 -1.95 10.25
CA GLY A 28 -6.67 -1.31 10.04
C GLY A 28 -6.88 -0.83 8.61
N TRP A 29 -7.83 0.09 8.45
CA TRP A 29 -8.07 0.81 7.20
C TRP A 29 -7.01 1.89 6.96
N THR A 30 -6.80 2.23 5.69
CA THR A 30 -5.91 3.31 5.26
C THR A 30 -6.28 4.63 5.93
N LYS A 31 -5.29 5.30 6.53
CA LYS A 31 -5.44 6.65 7.12
C LYS A 31 -4.52 7.64 6.44
N THR A 32 -4.95 8.90 6.38
CA THR A 32 -4.16 10.03 5.84
C THR A 32 -3.67 10.99 6.93
N SER A 33 -4.02 10.71 8.18
CA SER A 33 -3.53 11.40 9.36
C SER A 33 -3.06 10.43 10.43
N ARG A 34 -2.08 10.86 11.21
CA ARG A 34 -1.59 10.20 12.41
C ARG A 34 -1.90 11.07 13.61
N GLU A 35 -2.45 10.44 14.63
CA GLU A 35 -2.64 11.05 15.95
C GLU A 35 -1.27 11.21 16.63
N VAL A 36 -0.95 12.45 17.01
CA VAL A 36 0.25 12.82 17.75
C VAL A 36 -0.21 13.52 19.02
N ARG A 37 0.33 13.08 20.16
CA ARG A 37 0.10 13.77 21.43
C ARG A 37 1.05 14.96 21.48
N THR A 38 0.48 16.16 21.47
CA THR A 38 1.23 17.40 21.52
C THR A 38 0.94 18.06 22.85
N LEU A 39 1.99 18.41 23.58
CA LEU A 39 1.87 19.19 24.80
C LEU A 39 1.77 20.66 24.40
N ASP A 40 0.67 21.30 24.77
CA ASP A 40 0.51 22.74 24.54
C ASP A 40 1.48 23.50 25.45
N GLU A 41 2.39 24.26 24.83
CA GLU A 41 3.48 24.97 25.52
C GLU A 41 2.97 26.04 26.51
N ILE A 42 1.75 26.54 26.32
CA ILE A 42 1.19 27.61 27.16
C ILE A 42 0.35 27.02 28.30
N THR A 43 -0.37 25.94 28.04
CA THR A 43 -1.33 25.37 29.00
C THR A 43 -0.83 24.12 29.71
N GLU A 44 0.26 23.50 29.23
CA GLU A 44 0.81 22.22 29.68
C GLU A 44 -0.19 21.04 29.61
N ILE A 45 -1.30 21.20 28.87
CA ILE A 45 -2.31 20.16 28.69
C ILE A 45 -1.91 19.28 27.50
N GLU A 46 -2.05 17.95 27.67
CA GLU A 46 -1.92 17.01 26.56
C GLU A 46 -3.10 17.19 25.58
N GLY A 47 -2.80 17.68 24.39
CA GLY A 47 -3.73 17.75 23.26
C GLY A 47 -3.51 16.59 22.28
N ILE A 48 -4.57 16.21 21.59
CA ILE A 48 -4.50 15.33 20.43
C ILE A 48 -4.40 16.21 19.18
N ASP A 49 -3.29 16.13 18.47
CA ASP A 49 -3.12 16.77 17.17
C ASP A 49 -3.05 15.70 16.05
N TYR A 50 -3.35 16.10 14.83
CA TYR A 50 -3.39 15.23 13.66
C TYR A 50 -2.38 15.70 12.62
N GLU A 51 -1.25 15.00 12.55
CA GLU A 51 -0.27 15.23 11.50
C GLU A 51 -0.64 14.48 10.23
N LYS A 52 -0.32 15.08 9.07
CA LYS A 52 -0.50 14.42 7.77
C LYS A 52 0.47 13.26 7.64
N ALA A 53 -0.06 12.05 7.56
CA ALA A 53 0.73 10.84 7.39
C ALA A 53 -0.08 9.79 6.63
N PHE A 54 0.50 9.23 5.56
CA PHE A 54 -0.13 8.15 4.83
C PHE A 54 0.18 6.80 5.48
N LEU A 55 -0.84 6.19 6.07
CA LEU A 55 -0.77 4.92 6.77
C LEU A 55 -1.61 3.89 5.98
N PRO A 56 -1.07 3.30 4.90
CA PRO A 56 -1.79 2.34 4.08
C PRO A 56 -2.24 1.14 4.92
N GLY A 57 -3.52 0.84 4.83
CA GLY A 57 -4.15 -0.25 5.56
C GLY A 57 -4.15 -1.56 4.79
N VAL A 58 -4.89 -2.52 5.33
CA VAL A 58 -5.11 -3.83 4.69
C VAL A 58 -5.95 -3.70 3.42
N ASP A 59 -6.78 -2.67 3.32
CA ASP A 59 -7.54 -2.30 2.12
C ASP A 59 -6.63 -1.87 0.96
N PHE A 60 -5.60 -1.06 1.24
CA PHE A 60 -4.58 -0.70 0.25
C PHE A 60 -3.77 -1.92 -0.19
N LEU A 61 -3.29 -2.73 0.77
CA LEU A 61 -2.53 -3.92 0.47
C LEU A 61 -3.36 -4.94 -0.33
N GLY A 62 -4.60 -5.19 0.09
CA GLY A 62 -5.51 -6.13 -0.53
C GLY A 62 -5.88 -5.71 -1.96
N SER A 63 -6.19 -4.43 -2.18
CA SER A 63 -6.48 -3.90 -3.52
C SER A 63 -5.26 -3.98 -4.45
N ALA A 64 -4.06 -3.67 -3.95
CA ALA A 64 -2.83 -3.77 -4.72
C ALA A 64 -2.50 -5.22 -5.11
N LEU A 65 -2.62 -6.16 -4.17
CA LEU A 65 -2.40 -7.59 -4.43
C LEU A 65 -3.46 -8.18 -5.36
N LEU A 66 -4.71 -7.75 -5.23
CA LEU A 66 -5.79 -8.14 -6.15
C LEU A 66 -5.52 -7.63 -7.56
N GLY A 67 -5.12 -6.37 -7.72
CA GLY A 67 -4.70 -5.82 -9.01
C GLY A 67 -3.52 -6.57 -9.62
N ALA A 68 -2.49 -6.87 -8.82
CA ALA A 68 -1.35 -7.69 -9.24
C ALA A 68 -1.79 -9.11 -9.65
N GLY A 69 -2.69 -9.73 -8.89
CA GLY A 69 -3.25 -11.04 -9.18
C GLY A 69 -4.04 -11.07 -10.48
N ILE A 70 -4.86 -10.05 -10.74
CA ILE A 70 -5.58 -9.89 -12.02
C ILE A 70 -4.59 -9.73 -13.16
N LEU A 71 -3.58 -8.87 -13.02
CA LEU A 71 -2.56 -8.63 -14.05
C LEU A 71 -1.79 -9.93 -14.38
N ALA A 72 -1.41 -10.68 -13.34
CA ALA A 72 -0.79 -11.99 -13.48
C ALA A 72 -1.75 -13.00 -14.14
N GLY A 73 -3.02 -13.03 -13.74
CA GLY A 73 -4.05 -13.90 -14.32
C GLY A 73 -4.27 -13.64 -15.81
N VAL A 74 -4.47 -12.37 -16.19
CA VAL A 74 -4.63 -11.94 -17.58
C VAL A 74 -3.41 -12.30 -18.42
N SER A 75 -2.21 -12.25 -17.84
CA SER A 75 -0.98 -12.65 -18.55
C SER A 75 -1.02 -14.08 -19.10
N PHE A 76 -1.79 -15.00 -18.49
CA PHE A 76 -1.95 -16.37 -18.99
C PHE A 76 -2.84 -16.46 -20.21
N PHE A 77 -3.82 -15.57 -20.35
CA PHE A 77 -4.72 -15.51 -21.51
C PHE A 77 -4.09 -14.72 -22.68
N VAL A 78 -3.04 -13.93 -22.43
CA VAL A 78 -2.27 -13.24 -23.47
C VAL A 78 -1.42 -14.27 -24.22
N ARG A 79 -1.92 -14.72 -25.38
CA ARG A 79 -1.25 -15.67 -26.26
C ARG A 79 0.07 -15.07 -26.76
N ASN A 80 1.18 -15.72 -26.43
CA ASN A 80 2.49 -15.34 -26.94
C ASN A 80 2.54 -15.67 -28.42
N LYS A 81 2.41 -14.68 -29.31
CA LYS A 81 2.87 -14.82 -30.69
C LYS A 81 4.40 -14.83 -30.65
N GLN A 82 4.99 -16.00 -30.37
CA GLN A 82 6.38 -16.24 -30.73
C GLN A 82 6.44 -16.07 -32.25
N LYS A 83 7.18 -15.07 -32.74
CA LYS A 83 7.67 -15.06 -34.12
C LYS A 83 8.97 -15.85 -34.15
#